data_AF-X1MDQ7-F1
#
_entry.id   AF-X1MDQ7-F1
#
_cell.length_a   1.000
_cell.length_b   1.000
_cell.length_c   1.000
_cell.angle_alpha   90.00
_cell.angle_beta   90.00
_cell.angle_gamma   90.00
#
_symmetry.space_group_name_H-M   'P 1'
#
loop_
_entity.id
_entity.type
_entity.pdbx_description
1 polymer ?
#
loop_
_entity_poly.entity_id
_entity_poly.type
_entity_poly.pdbx_seq_one_letter_code
_entity_poly.pdbx_strand_id
1 'polypeptide(L)'
;LSHAHLDHVGLIPRLVKEGFSGAVVTTPPTAQIAKVILTDSAHIQVEEAAYRARKARRRGERAPSPLYDVGDVLDSLDAFHRRVS
;
A
#
# COMPACT_ATOMS: atom_id res chain seq x y z
N LEU A 1 -7.32 21.66 -1.64
CA LEU A 1 -6.62 20.40 -2.00
C LEU A 1 -5.16 20.75 -2.25
N SER A 2 -4.27 20.35 -1.36
CA SER A 2 -2.88 20.86 -1.29
C SER A 2 -1.88 19.75 -1.01
N HIS A 3 -1.98 18.63 -1.72
CA HIS A 3 -0.85 17.87 -2.27
C HIS A 3 -1.35 16.54 -2.83
N ALA A 4 -1.33 16.44 -4.16
CA ALA A 4 -1.31 15.18 -4.89
C ALA A 4 -0.02 14.42 -4.54
N HIS A 5 -0.08 13.08 -4.57
CA HIS A 5 0.94 12.14 -5.13
C HIS A 5 0.80 10.68 -4.64
N LEU A 6 -0.35 10.27 -4.07
CA LEU A 6 -0.61 8.84 -3.82
C LEU A 6 -1.79 8.25 -4.61
N ASP A 7 -2.45 9.05 -5.47
CA ASP A 7 -3.74 8.69 -6.08
C ASP A 7 -3.65 8.05 -7.48
N HIS A 8 -2.46 7.67 -7.94
CA HIS A 8 -2.33 7.07 -9.28
C HIS A 8 -1.80 5.63 -9.32
N VAL A 9 -1.23 5.12 -8.20
CA VAL A 9 -0.79 3.71 -8.13
C VAL A 9 -0.81 3.13 -6.70
N GLY A 10 -0.91 3.98 -5.66
CA GLY A 10 -0.77 3.58 -4.26
C GLY A 10 -1.96 2.83 -3.66
N LEU A 11 -3.05 2.65 -4.41
CA LEU A 11 -4.26 1.96 -3.96
C LEU A 11 -4.26 0.46 -4.28
N ILE A 12 -3.31 -0.06 -5.06
CA ILE A 12 -3.30 -1.48 -5.45
C ILE A 12 -3.19 -2.41 -4.23
N PRO A 13 -2.26 -2.22 -3.27
CA PRO A 13 -2.20 -3.06 -2.07
C PRO A 13 -3.46 -2.97 -1.23
N ARG A 14 -4.03 -1.76 -1.13
CA ARG A 14 -5.29 -1.53 -0.42
C ARG A 14 -6.47 -2.23 -1.10
N LEU A 15 -6.56 -2.18 -2.43
CA LEU A 15 -7.58 -2.86 -3.22
C LEU A 15 -7.50 -4.37 -3.05
N VAL A 16 -6.30 -4.95 -3.10
CA VAL A 16 -6.10 -6.39 -2.86
C VAL A 16 -6.52 -6.77 -1.44
N LYS A 17 -6.13 -5.96 -0.44
CA LYS A 17 -6.56 -6.13 0.96
C LYS A 17 -8.07 -6.03 1.15
N GLU A 18 -8.73 -5.17 0.38
CA GLU A 18 -10.20 -5.00 0.40
C GLU A 18 -10.93 -6.09 -0.42
N GLY A 19 -10.21 -7.07 -1.00
CA GLY A 19 -10.77 -8.26 -1.64
C GLY A 19 -10.72 -8.26 -3.17
N PHE A 20 -9.96 -7.34 -3.78
CA PHE A 20 -9.74 -7.37 -5.23
C PHE A 20 -8.97 -8.65 -5.63
N SER A 21 -9.55 -9.43 -6.54
CA SER A 21 -9.00 -10.69 -7.05
C SER A 21 -8.71 -10.67 -8.57
N GLY A 22 -8.84 -9.50 -9.20
CA GLY A 22 -8.54 -9.31 -10.61
C GLY A 22 -7.04 -9.27 -10.91
N ALA A 23 -6.69 -9.38 -12.19
CA ALA A 23 -5.31 -9.24 -12.65
C ALA A 23 -4.93 -7.77 -12.81
N VAL A 24 -3.77 -7.37 -12.29
CA VAL A 24 -3.18 -6.06 -12.57
C VAL A 24 -2.35 -6.19 -13.85
N VAL A 25 -2.94 -5.79 -14.98
CA VAL A 25 -2.27 -5.86 -16.27
C VAL A 25 -1.28 -4.71 -16.41
N THR A 26 0.00 -5.04 -16.52
CA THR A 26 1.08 -4.06 -16.70
C THR A 26 2.25 -4.70 -17.44
N THR A 27 3.19 -3.88 -17.93
CA THR A 27 4.44 -4.40 -18.49
C THR A 27 5.38 -4.91 -17.38
N PRO A 28 6.28 -5.89 -17.66
CA PRO A 28 7.22 -6.40 -16.67
C PRO A 28 8.11 -5.33 -16.03
N PRO A 29 8.67 -4.35 -16.78
CA PRO A 29 9.43 -3.24 -16.17
C PRO A 29 8.59 -2.41 -15.20
N THR A 30 7.34 -2.11 -15.57
CA THR A 30 6.43 -1.34 -14.72
C THR A 30 6.04 -2.11 -13.44
N ALA A 31 5.87 -3.44 -13.50
CA ALA A 31 5.60 -4.25 -12.31
C ALA A 31 6.77 -4.21 -11.30
N GLN A 32 8.02 -4.23 -11.79
CA GLN A 32 9.21 -4.14 -10.93
C GLN A 32 9.31 -2.76 -10.26
N ILE A 33 9.06 -1.69 -11.01
CA ILE A 33 9.05 -0.32 -10.46
C ILE A 33 7.91 -0.17 -9.45
N ALA A 34 6.71 -0.69 -9.75
CA ALA A 34 5.57 -0.67 -8.84
C ALA A 34 5.89 -1.38 -7.52
N LYS A 35 6.55 -2.55 -7.56
CA LYS A 35 6.99 -3.26 -6.35
C LYS A 35 7.87 -2.37 -5.46
N VAL A 36 8.88 -1.72 -6.03
CA VAL A 36 9.80 -0.85 -5.28
C VAL A 36 9.05 0.32 -4.64
N ILE A 37 8.22 1.02 -5.43
CA ILE A 37 7.46 2.19 -4.96
C ILE A 37 6.46 1.81 -3.85
N LEU A 38 5.72 0.71 -4.05
CA LEU A 38 4.72 0.25 -3.09
C LEU A 38 5.38 -0.22 -1.79
N THR A 39 6.54 -0.87 -1.86
CA THR A 39 7.29 -1.30 -0.67
C THR A 39 7.79 -0.10 0.14
N ASP A 40 8.34 0.92 -0.54
CA ASP A 40 8.78 2.15 0.13
C ASP A 40 7.59 2.89 0.77
N SER A 41 6.47 2.98 0.07
CA SER A 41 5.24 3.60 0.61
C SER A 41 4.70 2.85 1.84
N ALA A 42 4.75 1.51 1.85
CA ALA A 42 4.36 0.71 2.99
C ALA A 42 5.24 0.99 4.22
N HIS A 43 6.56 1.07 4.05
CA HIS A 43 7.47 1.42 5.15
C HIS A 43 7.14 2.79 5.74
N ILE A 44 6.99 3.81 4.88
CA ILE A 44 6.64 5.18 5.33
C ILE A 44 5.31 5.18 6.08
N GLN A 45 4.29 4.47 5.58
CA GLN A 45 2.99 4.39 6.26
C GLN A 45 3.06 3.71 7.62
N VAL A 46 3.81 2.61 7.74
CA VAL A 46 3.99 1.90 9.01
C VAL A 46 4.70 2.79 10.02
N GLU A 47 5.75 3.50 9.62
CA GLU A 47 6.48 4.45 10.48
C GLU A 47 5.60 5.62 10.92
N GLU A 48 4.87 6.24 9.98
CA GLU A 48 3.92 7.31 10.30
C GLU A 48 2.82 6.85 11.25
N ALA A 49 2.25 5.67 11.01
CA ALA A 49 1.22 5.10 11.87
C ALA A 49 1.78 4.83 13.27
N ALA A 50 3.00 4.30 13.40
CA ALA A 50 3.65 4.09 14.67
C ALA A 50 3.91 5.41 15.41
N TYR A 51 4.39 6.44 14.71
CA TYR A 51 4.59 7.78 15.28
C TYR A 51 3.26 8.40 15.77
N ARG A 52 2.22 8.36 14.93
CA ARG A 52 0.88 8.86 15.25
C ARG A 52 0.25 8.06 16.39
N ALA A 53 0.43 6.74 16.45
CA ALA A 53 -0.04 5.87 17.52
C ALA A 53 0.60 6.24 18.87
N ARG A 54 1.92 6.50 18.90
CA ARG A 54 2.61 6.99 20.10
C ARG A 54 2.04 8.33 20.57
N LYS A 55 1.74 9.25 19.64
CA LYS A 55 1.13 10.55 19.95
C LYS A 55 -0.32 10.41 20.45
N ALA A 56 -1.14 9.57 19.80
CA ALA A 56 -2.52 9.31 20.17
C ALA A 56 -2.63 8.68 21.56
N ARG A 57 -1.78 7.69 21.88
CA ARG A 57 -1.72 7.07 23.23
C ARG A 57 -1.46 8.09 24.33
N ARG A 58 -0.60 9.08 24.09
CA ARG A 58 -0.35 10.19 25.05
C ARG A 58 -1.57 11.09 25.26
N ARG A 59 -2.50 11.13 24.31
CA ARG A 59 -3.73 11.95 24.34
C ARG A 59 -4.97 11.13 24.72
N GLY A 60 -4.83 9.83 24.99
CA GLY A 60 -5.96 8.92 25.21
C GLY A 60 -6.81 8.66 23.94
N GLU A 61 -6.28 8.97 22.75
CA GLU A 61 -6.96 8.82 21.48
C GLU A 61 -6.70 7.45 20.85
N ARG A 62 -7.59 7.01 19.96
CA ARG A 62 -7.41 5.77 19.21
C ARG A 62 -6.21 5.90 18.26
N ALA A 63 -5.29 4.93 18.34
CA ALA A 63 -4.15 4.88 17.44
C ALA A 63 -4.60 4.59 16.00
N PRO A 64 -4.17 5.38 15.01
CA PRO A 64 -4.42 5.06 13.60
C PRO A 64 -3.57 3.87 13.16
N SER A 65 -4.14 3.06 12.28
CA SER A 65 -3.44 1.95 11.59
C SER A 65 -2.96 2.41 10.21
N PRO A 66 -1.87 1.85 9.67
CA PRO A 66 -1.47 2.10 8.28
C PRO A 66 -2.54 1.59 7.32
N LEU A 67 -2.62 2.16 6.11
CA LEU A 67 -3.60 1.72 5.10
C LEU A 67 -3.23 0.33 4.59
N TYR A 68 -1.93 0.11 4.39
CA TYR A 68 -1.35 -1.20 4.09
C TYR A 68 0.08 -1.29 4.63
N ASP A 69 0.56 -2.50 4.83
CA ASP A 69 1.95 -2.80 5.20
C ASP A 69 2.70 -3.51 4.07
N VAL A 70 3.95 -3.89 4.34
CA VAL A 70 4.79 -4.56 3.35
C VAL A 70 4.24 -5.94 2.99
N GLY A 71 3.57 -6.63 3.93
CA GLY A 71 2.90 -7.90 3.67
C GLY A 71 1.78 -7.73 2.65
N ASP A 72 0.93 -6.72 2.84
CA ASP A 72 -0.15 -6.38 1.90
C ASP A 72 0.41 -6.07 0.48
N VAL A 73 1.59 -5.44 0.39
CA VAL A 73 2.27 -5.21 -0.91
C VAL A 73 2.72 -6.51 -1.54
N LEU A 74 3.35 -7.41 -0.77
CA LEU A 74 3.81 -8.70 -1.27
C LEU A 74 2.64 -9.56 -1.77
N ASP A 75 1.53 -9.61 -1.03
CA ASP A 75 0.32 -10.32 -1.42
C ASP A 75 -0.27 -9.74 -2.71
N SER A 76 -0.18 -8.41 -2.90
CA SER A 76 -0.63 -7.76 -4.11
C SER A 76 0.19 -8.12 -5.35
N LEU A 77 1.45 -8.55 -5.20
CA LEU A 77 2.31 -8.95 -6.33
C LEU A 77 1.78 -10.17 -7.08
N ASP A 78 1.01 -11.04 -6.41
CA ASP A 78 0.37 -12.18 -7.07
C ASP A 78 -0.68 -11.73 -8.09
N ALA A 79 -1.34 -10.58 -7.85
CA ALA A 79 -2.29 -10.00 -8.79
C ALA A 79 -1.60 -9.48 -10.07
N PHE A 80 -0.33 -9.07 -10.00
CA PHE A 80 0.46 -8.63 -11.17
C PHE A 80 0.90 -9.80 -12.06
N HIS A 81 0.99 -11.02 -11.53
CA HIS A 81 1.46 -12.19 -12.29
C HIS A 81 0.34 -13.02 -12.93
N ARG A 82 -0.93 -12.72 -12.63
CA ARG A 82 -2.07 -13.39 -13.28
C ARG A 82 -2.14 -12.96 -14.75
N ARG A 83 -1.58 -13.78 -15.64
CA ARG A 83 -1.86 -13.69 -17.09
C ARG A 83 -3.37 -13.89 -17.28
N VAL A 84 -4.00 -12.92 -17.92
CA VAL A 84 -5.37 -13.07 -18.45
C VAL A 84 -5.29 -14.19 -19.50
N SER A 85 -5.99 -15.30 -19.26
CA SER A 85 -6.13 -16.42 -20.21
C SER A 85 -7.17 -16.11 -21.27
#